data_AF-A0A9D8VG06-F1
#
_entry.id   AF-A0A9D8VG06-F1
#
_cell.length_a   1.000
_cell.length_b   1.000
_cell.length_c   1.000
_cell.angle_alpha   90.00
_cell.angle_beta   90.00
_cell.angle_gamma   90.00
#
_symmetry.space_group_name_H-M   'P 1'
#
loop_
_entity.id
_entity.type
_entity.pdbx_description
1 polymer ?
#
loop_
_entity_poly.entity_id
_entity_poly.type
_entity_poly.pdbx_seq_one_letter_code
_entity_poly.pdbx_strand_id
1 'polypeptide(L)'
;MKHLLLLPALLLAGCTLTGPGTVTELTDLQQARARWQSSASADYDMQLFRGCFCAGSGELHIFVRDDSLAAIKQQEDYWVVDETWWQYIPTVDELFDLIEEATREADELTVTYHPELGYPTEISIDWLADAVDDEIMYQVRSVDLTPATDVFRLDFGEAAQAAAGVRLVFSEIVEDSRCPINADCIWEGRIVVNVSAISGNVVDELRLVRRGNLDGDSPTGSAFGVTVTMISASPYPGSVPSPIPDEDYWIYLVVEPTNS
;
A
#
# COMPACT_ATOMS: atom_id res chain seq x y z
N MET A 1 -22.92 -77.58 1.70
CA MET A 1 -21.58 -77.27 1.16
C MET A 1 -21.63 -75.83 0.66
N LYS A 2 -20.76 -74.97 1.20
CA LYS A 2 -20.62 -73.54 0.87
C LYS A 2 -20.17 -73.38 -0.59
N HIS A 3 -20.91 -72.64 -1.40
CA HIS A 3 -20.36 -71.98 -2.59
C HIS A 3 -20.70 -70.50 -2.54
N LEU A 4 -19.74 -69.77 -1.98
CA LEU A 4 -19.51 -68.34 -2.06
C LEU A 4 -18.79 -68.06 -3.39
N LEU A 5 -19.33 -67.21 -4.27
CA LEU A 5 -18.61 -66.54 -5.36
C LEU A 5 -19.49 -65.38 -5.86
N LEU A 6 -19.28 -64.18 -5.32
CA LEU A 6 -18.40 -63.09 -5.80
C LEU A 6 -19.10 -62.19 -6.84
N LEU A 7 -19.59 -61.03 -6.37
CA LEU A 7 -20.00 -59.88 -7.19
C LEU A 7 -18.76 -59.27 -7.86
N PRO A 8 -18.84 -58.83 -9.13
CA PRO A 8 -17.82 -57.96 -9.71
C PRO A 8 -18.00 -56.55 -9.14
N ALA A 9 -16.96 -56.08 -8.45
CA ALA A 9 -16.84 -54.72 -7.96
C ALA A 9 -16.63 -53.76 -9.14
N LEU A 10 -17.50 -52.76 -9.21
CA LEU A 10 -17.47 -51.63 -10.12
C LEU A 10 -16.25 -50.76 -9.80
N LEU A 11 -15.20 -50.80 -10.62
CA LEU A 11 -14.08 -49.87 -10.56
C LEU A 11 -14.52 -48.53 -11.15
N LEU A 12 -14.97 -47.61 -10.29
CA LEU A 12 -15.05 -46.19 -10.64
C LEU A 12 -13.63 -45.64 -10.62
N ALA A 13 -13.19 -45.19 -11.80
CA ALA A 13 -11.97 -44.43 -11.99
C ALA A 13 -12.04 -43.14 -11.16
N GLY A 14 -11.19 -43.03 -10.13
CA GLY A 14 -10.93 -41.76 -9.48
C GLY A 14 -10.06 -40.93 -10.42
N CYS A 15 -10.63 -39.88 -11.01
CA CYS A 15 -9.85 -38.83 -11.65
C CYS A 15 -8.96 -38.19 -10.59
N THR A 16 -7.65 -38.39 -10.69
CA THR A 16 -6.67 -37.48 -10.09
C THR A 16 -6.72 -36.19 -10.91
N LEU A 17 -7.49 -35.20 -10.43
CA LEU A 17 -7.30 -33.82 -10.86
C LEU A 17 -5.97 -33.35 -10.25
N THR A 18 -4.97 -33.21 -11.10
CA THR A 18 -3.73 -32.50 -10.80
C THR A 18 -3.78 -31.21 -11.64
N GLY A 19 -4.11 -30.10 -10.98
CA GLY A 19 -4.29 -28.73 -11.48
C GLY A 19 -5.74 -28.22 -11.44
N PRO A 20 -5.96 -26.89 -11.48
CA PRO A 20 -5.65 -25.87 -10.48
C PRO A 20 -6.80 -25.73 -9.44
N GLY A 21 -6.48 -25.34 -8.20
CA GLY A 21 -7.44 -24.99 -7.15
C GLY A 21 -8.33 -26.14 -6.64
N THR A 22 -8.09 -26.66 -5.43
CA THR A 22 -9.04 -27.64 -4.86
C THR A 22 -10.38 -26.96 -4.54
N VAL A 23 -11.51 -27.69 -4.61
CA VAL A 23 -12.85 -27.15 -4.21
C VAL A 23 -12.82 -26.57 -2.80
N THR A 24 -11.95 -27.12 -1.94
CA THR A 24 -11.67 -26.64 -0.59
C THR A 24 -11.03 -25.25 -0.59
N GLU A 25 -9.99 -25.00 -1.40
CA GLU A 25 -9.32 -23.69 -1.49
C GLU A 25 -10.27 -22.56 -1.92
N LEU A 26 -11.09 -22.81 -2.95
CA LEU A 26 -12.10 -21.82 -3.39
C LEU A 26 -13.15 -21.56 -2.32
N THR A 27 -13.53 -22.59 -1.57
CA THR A 27 -14.49 -22.47 -0.47
C THR A 27 -13.90 -21.68 0.70
N ASP A 28 -12.63 -21.91 1.03
CA ASP A 28 -11.91 -21.19 2.09
C ASP A 28 -11.70 -19.72 1.73
N LEU A 29 -11.32 -19.43 0.48
CA LEU A 29 -11.23 -18.08 -0.08
C LEU A 29 -12.55 -17.32 0.06
N GLN A 30 -13.67 -17.91 -0.38
CA GLN A 30 -14.98 -17.28 -0.31
C GLN A 30 -15.42 -16.98 1.13
N GLN A 31 -15.16 -17.92 2.06
CA GLN A 31 -15.47 -17.72 3.47
C GLN A 31 -14.60 -16.63 4.10
N ALA A 32 -13.31 -16.57 3.76
CA ALA A 32 -12.39 -15.55 4.24
C ALA A 32 -12.77 -14.16 3.73
N ARG A 33 -13.04 -14.03 2.43
CA ARG A 33 -13.52 -12.77 1.81
C ARG A 33 -14.82 -12.29 2.45
N ALA A 34 -15.76 -13.19 2.74
CA ALA A 34 -17.00 -12.83 3.43
C ALA A 34 -16.76 -12.34 4.87
N ARG A 35 -15.82 -12.95 5.61
CA ARG A 35 -15.43 -12.46 6.95
C ARG A 35 -14.83 -11.07 6.88
N TRP A 36 -13.94 -10.83 5.92
CA TRP A 36 -13.36 -9.52 5.65
C TRP A 36 -14.44 -8.49 5.35
N GLN A 37 -15.29 -8.73 4.36
CA GLN A 37 -16.37 -7.80 3.99
C GLN A 37 -17.36 -7.49 5.13
N SER A 38 -17.53 -8.41 6.08
CA SER A 38 -18.38 -8.18 7.25
C SER A 38 -17.73 -7.32 8.35
N SER A 39 -16.40 -7.21 8.32
CA SER A 39 -15.60 -6.46 9.30
C SER A 39 -14.91 -5.24 8.70
N ALA A 40 -14.80 -5.18 7.38
CA ALA A 40 -14.05 -4.18 6.65
C ALA A 40 -14.64 -2.78 6.87
N SER A 41 -13.74 -1.85 7.11
CA SER A 41 -14.00 -0.41 7.01
C SER A 41 -13.49 0.05 5.65
N ALA A 42 -14.18 1.02 5.04
CA ALA A 42 -13.66 1.68 3.83
C ALA A 42 -12.33 2.42 4.11
N ASP A 43 -12.08 2.72 5.39
CA ASP A 43 -10.86 3.33 5.88
C ASP A 43 -10.08 2.34 6.75
N TYR A 44 -8.86 2.02 6.36
CA TYR A 44 -7.94 1.21 7.17
C TYR A 44 -6.48 1.50 6.82
N ASP A 45 -5.58 1.19 7.76
CA ASP A 45 -4.13 1.20 7.53
C ASP A 45 -3.60 -0.23 7.60
N MET A 46 -2.65 -0.62 6.75
CA MET A 46 -2.06 -1.96 6.80
C MET A 46 -0.54 -1.99 6.64
N GLN A 47 0.09 -2.93 7.33
CA GLN A 47 1.51 -3.24 7.18
C GLN A 47 1.68 -4.48 6.30
N LEU A 48 2.28 -4.29 5.13
CA LEU A 48 2.50 -5.32 4.14
C LEU A 48 3.99 -5.50 3.88
N PHE A 49 4.48 -6.73 3.98
CA PHE A 49 5.75 -7.10 3.38
C PHE A 49 5.50 -7.74 2.01
N ARG A 50 6.21 -7.26 0.99
CA ARG A 50 6.22 -7.85 -0.36
C ARG A 50 7.61 -8.43 -0.63
N GLY A 51 7.69 -9.75 -0.75
CA GLY A 51 8.88 -10.50 -1.11
C GLY A 51 8.85 -10.89 -2.58
N CYS A 52 9.80 -10.40 -3.36
CA CYS A 52 10.10 -10.80 -4.74
C CYS A 52 11.50 -10.32 -5.10
N PHE A 53 12.12 -10.87 -6.15
CA PHE A 53 13.30 -10.30 -6.76
C PHE A 53 12.91 -9.20 -7.78
N CYS A 54 12.17 -8.20 -7.32
CA CYS A 54 11.63 -7.16 -8.18
C CYS A 54 11.61 -5.79 -7.50
N ALA A 55 11.43 -4.71 -8.29
CA ALA A 55 11.30 -3.37 -7.73
C ALA A 55 10.06 -3.27 -6.83
N GLY A 56 10.17 -2.54 -5.72
CA GLY A 56 9.08 -2.41 -4.75
C GLY A 56 8.91 -3.62 -3.81
N SER A 57 9.95 -4.42 -3.61
CA SER A 57 10.00 -5.36 -2.48
C SER A 57 10.31 -4.61 -1.17
N GLY A 58 9.91 -5.22 -0.04
CA GLY A 58 10.15 -4.67 1.30
C GLY A 58 8.87 -4.38 2.09
N GLU A 59 9.06 -3.67 3.20
CA GLU A 59 8.00 -3.30 4.14
C GLU A 59 7.29 -2.02 3.72
N LEU A 60 5.96 -2.10 3.64
CA LEU A 60 5.06 -1.03 3.22
C LEU A 60 4.03 -0.78 4.31
N HIS A 61 3.81 0.49 4.64
CA HIS A 61 2.65 0.97 5.37
C HIS A 61 1.70 1.62 4.37
N ILE A 62 0.54 1.00 4.17
CA ILE A 62 -0.44 1.36 3.15
C ILE A 62 -1.64 1.96 3.86
N PHE A 63 -2.06 3.14 3.42
CA PHE A 63 -3.22 3.86 3.94
C PHE A 63 -4.33 3.77 2.89
N VAL A 64 -5.46 3.21 3.26
CA VAL A 64 -6.65 3.08 2.40
C VAL A 64 -7.75 3.97 2.95
N ARG A 65 -8.31 4.83 2.11
CA ARG A 65 -9.41 5.73 2.46
C ARG A 65 -10.47 5.63 1.37
N ASP A 66 -11.73 5.57 1.77
CA ASP A 66 -12.86 5.40 0.85
C ASP A 66 -12.63 4.25 -0.16
N ASP A 67 -12.17 3.08 0.34
CA ASP A 67 -11.86 1.87 -0.45
C ASP A 67 -10.74 2.04 -1.50
N SER A 68 -9.96 3.12 -1.43
CA SER A 68 -8.90 3.41 -2.39
C SER A 68 -7.55 3.65 -1.70
N LEU A 69 -6.45 3.29 -2.36
CA LEU A 69 -5.11 3.69 -1.90
C LEU A 69 -5.06 5.21 -1.76
N ALA A 70 -4.68 5.68 -0.56
CA ALA A 70 -4.56 7.09 -0.23
C ALA A 70 -3.09 7.51 -0.01
N ALA A 71 -2.26 6.60 0.50
CA ALA A 71 -0.82 6.81 0.67
C ALA A 71 -0.09 5.48 0.85
N ILE A 72 1.21 5.46 0.55
CA ILE A 72 2.10 4.32 0.78
C ILE A 72 3.44 4.81 1.31
N LYS A 73 3.92 4.26 2.41
CA LYS A 73 5.20 4.59 3.04
C LYS A 73 6.08 3.34 3.15
N GLN A 74 7.32 3.37 2.65
CA GLN A 74 8.28 2.28 2.88
C GLN A 74 9.02 2.47 4.22
N GLN A 75 9.34 1.38 4.92
CA GLN A 75 9.83 1.45 6.32
C GLN A 75 11.32 1.83 6.46
N GLU A 76 12.20 1.40 5.54
CA GLU A 76 13.66 1.56 5.70
C GLU A 76 14.26 2.83 5.08
N ASP A 77 13.52 3.53 4.24
CA ASP A 77 13.91 4.81 3.69
C ASP A 77 12.62 5.57 3.37
N TYR A 78 12.64 6.88 3.46
CA TYR A 78 11.51 7.77 3.19
C TYR A 78 11.07 7.80 1.71
N TRP A 79 11.29 6.71 0.98
CA TRP A 79 10.72 6.41 -0.31
C TRP A 79 9.22 6.21 -0.15
N VAL A 80 8.48 7.12 -0.78
CA VAL A 80 7.08 6.90 -1.07
C VAL A 80 7.01 6.33 -2.46
N VAL A 81 6.17 5.31 -2.58
CA VAL A 81 5.84 4.69 -3.85
C VAL A 81 5.16 5.76 -4.68
N ASP A 82 5.79 6.18 -5.77
CA ASP A 82 5.19 7.12 -6.72
C ASP A 82 3.86 6.54 -7.24
N GLU A 83 2.85 7.39 -7.50
CA GLU A 83 1.50 6.93 -7.87
C GLU A 83 1.50 5.99 -9.09
N THR A 84 2.47 6.12 -10.00
CA THR A 84 2.62 5.22 -11.15
C THR A 84 2.90 3.77 -10.74
N TRP A 85 3.37 3.55 -9.51
CA TRP A 85 3.64 2.24 -8.93
C TRP A 85 2.51 1.73 -8.03
N TRP A 86 1.51 2.56 -7.69
CA TRP A 86 0.41 2.15 -6.81
C TRP A 86 -0.37 0.96 -7.39
N GLN A 87 -0.46 0.87 -8.72
CA GLN A 87 -1.06 -0.28 -9.42
C GLN A 87 -0.40 -1.64 -9.12
N TYR A 88 0.82 -1.66 -8.57
CA TYR A 88 1.53 -2.89 -8.19
C TYR A 88 1.45 -3.20 -6.69
N ILE A 89 0.83 -2.32 -5.90
CA ILE A 89 0.70 -2.46 -4.45
C ILE A 89 -0.77 -2.73 -4.13
N PRO A 90 -1.13 -3.98 -3.79
CA PRO A 90 -2.52 -4.35 -3.61
C PRO A 90 -3.08 -3.87 -2.26
N THR A 91 -4.35 -3.49 -2.24
CA THR A 91 -5.24 -3.44 -1.07
C THR A 91 -5.62 -4.86 -0.60
N VAL A 92 -6.34 -5.00 0.52
CA VAL A 92 -6.79 -6.31 1.00
C VAL A 92 -7.77 -6.96 0.02
N ASP A 93 -8.65 -6.16 -0.59
CA ASP A 93 -9.60 -6.67 -1.59
C ASP A 93 -8.88 -7.11 -2.87
N GLU A 94 -7.88 -6.35 -3.33
CA GLU A 94 -7.05 -6.74 -4.48
C GLU A 94 -6.18 -7.97 -4.18
N LEU A 95 -5.75 -8.17 -2.92
CA LEU A 95 -5.09 -9.43 -2.52
C LEU A 95 -6.05 -10.62 -2.65
N PHE A 96 -7.33 -10.46 -2.32
CA PHE A 96 -8.30 -11.52 -2.54
C PHE A 96 -8.52 -11.82 -4.03
N ASP A 97 -8.50 -10.80 -4.88
CA ASP A 97 -8.63 -10.97 -6.33
C ASP A 97 -7.39 -11.68 -6.91
N LEU A 98 -6.20 -11.30 -6.44
CA LEU A 98 -4.95 -11.99 -6.76
C LEU A 98 -4.98 -13.47 -6.36
N ILE A 99 -5.48 -13.80 -5.17
CA ILE A 99 -5.64 -15.18 -4.72
C ILE A 99 -6.63 -15.95 -5.61
N GLU A 100 -7.74 -15.31 -6.01
CA GLU A 100 -8.72 -15.94 -6.90
C GLU A 100 -8.15 -16.25 -8.29
N GLU A 101 -7.30 -15.37 -8.82
CA GLU A 101 -6.53 -15.60 -10.04
C GLU A 101 -5.53 -16.75 -9.86
N ALA A 102 -4.69 -16.69 -8.82
CA ALA A 102 -3.70 -17.71 -8.52
C ALA A 102 -4.32 -19.10 -8.31
N THR A 103 -5.51 -19.18 -7.70
CA THR A 103 -6.22 -20.45 -7.51
C THR A 103 -6.58 -21.14 -8.84
N ARG A 104 -6.71 -20.35 -9.93
CA ARG A 104 -7.05 -20.86 -11.27
C ARG A 104 -5.82 -21.10 -12.14
N GLU A 105 -4.73 -20.37 -11.91
CA GLU A 105 -3.66 -20.21 -12.89
C GLU A 105 -2.27 -20.55 -12.36
N ALA A 106 -2.02 -20.47 -11.06
CA ALA A 106 -0.73 -20.78 -10.46
C ALA A 106 -0.47 -22.30 -10.40
N ASP A 107 0.80 -22.69 -10.39
CA ASP A 107 1.22 -24.08 -10.16
C ASP A 107 1.09 -24.45 -8.69
N GLU A 108 1.59 -23.59 -7.80
CA GLU A 108 1.43 -23.71 -6.35
C GLU A 108 0.92 -22.42 -5.71
N LEU A 109 -0.04 -22.56 -4.80
CA LEU A 109 -0.60 -21.47 -4.03
C LEU A 109 -0.73 -21.91 -2.57
N THR A 110 -0.13 -21.13 -1.66
CA THR A 110 -0.36 -21.26 -0.22
C THR A 110 -0.92 -19.96 0.33
N VAL A 111 -2.04 -20.05 1.06
CA VAL A 111 -2.67 -18.89 1.69
C VAL A 111 -3.04 -19.19 3.14
N THR A 112 -2.73 -18.24 4.02
CA THR A 112 -3.24 -18.19 5.40
C THR A 112 -4.11 -16.97 5.57
N TYR A 113 -5.24 -17.12 6.28
CA TYR A 113 -6.19 -16.03 6.56
C TYR A 113 -6.25 -15.71 8.04
N HIS A 114 -6.50 -14.45 8.36
CA HIS A 114 -6.76 -14.01 9.71
C HIS A 114 -8.04 -14.68 10.25
N PRO A 115 -8.02 -15.30 11.45
CA PRO A 115 -9.12 -16.14 11.92
C PRO A 115 -10.42 -15.35 12.19
N GLU A 116 -10.28 -14.11 12.65
CA GLU A 116 -11.43 -13.26 13.00
C GLU A 116 -11.83 -12.36 11.83
N LEU A 117 -10.93 -11.48 11.40
CA LEU A 117 -11.14 -10.51 10.33
C LEU A 117 -11.11 -11.08 8.90
N GLY A 118 -10.58 -12.28 8.66
CA GLY A 118 -10.63 -12.94 7.36
C GLY A 118 -9.62 -12.49 6.30
N TYR A 119 -8.94 -11.33 6.44
CA TYR A 119 -7.95 -10.88 5.46
C TYR A 119 -6.78 -11.88 5.30
N PRO A 120 -6.15 -11.98 4.11
CA PRO A 120 -4.99 -12.86 3.92
C PRO A 120 -3.79 -12.37 4.75
N THR A 121 -3.23 -13.20 5.61
CA THR A 121 -2.03 -12.86 6.41
C THR A 121 -0.75 -13.30 5.72
N GLU A 122 -0.80 -14.35 4.90
CA GLU A 122 0.32 -14.85 4.11
C GLU A 122 -0.20 -15.40 2.78
N ILE A 123 0.46 -15.02 1.69
CA ILE A 123 0.20 -15.51 0.33
C ILE A 123 1.56 -15.83 -0.28
N SER A 124 1.74 -17.07 -0.74
CA SER A 124 2.88 -17.50 -1.53
C SER A 124 2.36 -18.07 -2.83
N ILE A 125 2.81 -17.50 -3.96
CA ILE A 125 2.38 -17.90 -5.31
C ILE A 125 3.61 -18.31 -6.10
N ASP A 126 3.55 -19.51 -6.67
CA ASP A 126 4.47 -20.02 -7.69
C ASP A 126 3.66 -20.18 -8.99
N TRP A 127 3.93 -19.32 -9.98
CA TRP A 127 3.12 -19.24 -11.19
C TRP A 127 3.53 -20.29 -12.23
N LEU A 128 4.83 -20.61 -12.32
CA LEU A 128 5.41 -21.50 -13.31
C LEU A 128 6.34 -22.50 -12.62
N ALA A 129 5.92 -23.77 -12.63
CA ALA A 129 6.76 -24.87 -12.19
C ALA A 129 8.19 -24.79 -12.78
N ASP A 130 9.20 -24.94 -11.91
CA ASP A 130 10.64 -24.93 -12.23
C ASP A 130 11.22 -23.58 -12.73
N ALA A 131 10.49 -22.47 -12.61
CA ALA A 131 11.07 -21.13 -12.66
C ALA A 131 11.49 -20.70 -11.23
N VAL A 132 12.52 -19.84 -11.13
CA VAL A 132 13.19 -19.49 -9.84
C VAL A 132 13.04 -18.00 -9.51
N ASP A 133 12.34 -17.25 -10.36
CA ASP A 133 12.28 -15.78 -10.29
C ASP A 133 10.85 -15.23 -10.44
N ASP A 134 9.86 -16.12 -10.49
CA ASP A 134 8.44 -15.79 -10.61
C ASP A 134 7.69 -15.94 -9.30
N GLU A 135 8.31 -16.47 -8.24
CA GLU A 135 7.68 -16.58 -6.95
C GLU A 135 7.49 -15.21 -6.30
N ILE A 136 6.27 -14.98 -5.81
CA ILE A 136 5.92 -13.77 -5.07
C ILE A 136 5.29 -14.13 -3.74
N MET A 137 5.72 -13.40 -2.70
CA MET A 137 5.23 -13.55 -1.34
C MET A 137 4.66 -12.23 -0.84
N TYR A 138 3.48 -12.30 -0.22
CA TYR A 138 2.85 -11.20 0.50
C TYR A 138 2.61 -11.62 1.95
N GLN A 139 2.99 -10.77 2.90
CA GLN A 139 2.69 -10.96 4.31
C GLN A 139 2.00 -9.72 4.88
N VAL A 140 0.71 -9.81 5.16
CA VAL A 140 -0.04 -8.74 5.83
C VAL A 140 0.15 -8.91 7.33
N ARG A 141 1.04 -8.11 7.90
CA ARG A 141 1.44 -8.15 9.31
C ARG A 141 0.32 -7.67 10.22
N SER A 142 -0.38 -6.61 9.80
CA SER A 142 -1.49 -6.02 10.56
C SER A 142 -2.41 -5.20 9.65
N VAL A 143 -3.67 -5.09 10.09
CA VAL A 143 -4.68 -4.17 9.54
C VAL A 143 -5.30 -3.43 10.73
N ASP A 144 -5.28 -2.11 10.69
CA ASP A 144 -5.98 -1.23 11.63
C ASP A 144 -7.23 -0.66 10.97
N LEU A 145 -8.40 -1.14 11.41
CA LEU A 145 -9.72 -0.73 10.91
C LEU A 145 -10.23 0.56 11.57
N THR A 146 -9.48 1.13 12.50
CA THR A 146 -9.79 2.39 13.19
C THR A 146 -8.59 3.32 13.16
N PRO A 147 -8.07 3.65 11.96
CA PRO A 147 -6.83 4.41 11.86
C PRO A 147 -6.99 5.76 12.54
N ALA A 148 -6.06 6.09 13.43
CA ALA A 148 -5.96 7.42 14.05
C ALA A 148 -5.29 8.44 13.10
N THR A 149 -4.95 8.01 11.90
CA THR A 149 -4.18 8.74 10.89
C THR A 149 -5.10 9.47 9.93
N ASP A 150 -4.93 10.78 9.80
CA ASP A 150 -5.54 11.54 8.71
C ASP A 150 -4.63 11.49 7.48
N VAL A 151 -5.22 11.31 6.28
CA VAL A 151 -4.50 11.37 5.01
C VAL A 151 -5.14 12.46 4.15
N PHE A 152 -4.34 13.43 3.72
CA PHE A 152 -4.81 14.56 2.93
C PHE A 152 -4.07 14.66 1.62
N ARG A 153 -4.82 14.79 0.52
CA ARG A 153 -4.30 15.42 -0.70
C ARG A 153 -4.59 16.91 -0.59
N LEU A 154 -3.56 17.75 -0.71
CA LEU A 154 -3.70 19.21 -0.71
C LEU A 154 -3.17 19.77 -2.02
N ASP A 155 -4.03 20.44 -2.78
CA ASP A 155 -3.59 21.33 -3.86
C ASP A 155 -2.87 22.56 -3.28
N PHE A 156 -2.04 23.22 -4.08
CA PHE A 156 -1.33 24.42 -3.63
C PHE A 156 -2.30 25.49 -3.13
N GLY A 157 -2.05 26.01 -1.92
CA GLY A 157 -2.91 26.96 -1.23
C GLY A 157 -4.15 26.35 -0.55
N GLU A 158 -4.43 25.05 -0.74
CA GLU A 158 -5.53 24.35 -0.08
C GLU A 158 -5.23 24.13 1.41
N ALA A 159 -6.31 24.03 2.20
CA ALA A 159 -6.24 23.74 3.61
C ALA A 159 -7.04 22.49 3.99
N ALA A 160 -6.49 21.68 4.90
CA ALA A 160 -7.20 20.57 5.54
C ALA A 160 -7.31 20.78 7.06
N GLN A 161 -8.38 20.23 7.64
CA GLN A 161 -8.56 20.17 9.08
C GLN A 161 -8.08 18.80 9.57
N ALA A 162 -6.97 18.79 10.29
CA ALA A 162 -6.46 17.61 10.97
C ALA A 162 -7.02 17.47 12.39
N ALA A 163 -6.73 16.33 13.01
CA ALA A 163 -6.91 16.09 14.43
C ALA A 163 -6.36 17.22 15.34
N ALA A 164 -6.79 17.22 16.60
CA ALA A 164 -6.44 18.26 17.59
C ALA A 164 -6.83 19.70 17.21
N GLY A 165 -7.68 19.88 16.19
CA GLY A 165 -8.11 21.21 15.73
C GLY A 165 -7.03 21.95 14.94
N VAL A 166 -6.01 21.26 14.45
CA VAL A 166 -4.91 21.84 13.67
C VAL A 166 -5.34 21.98 12.21
N ARG A 167 -5.25 23.18 11.65
CA ARG A 167 -5.47 23.41 10.22
C ARG A 167 -4.12 23.44 9.49
N LEU A 168 -3.96 22.62 8.47
CA LEU A 168 -2.77 22.54 7.63
C LEU A 168 -3.03 23.27 6.33
N VAL A 169 -2.04 24.00 5.80
CA VAL A 169 -2.11 24.69 4.50
C VAL A 169 -0.85 24.41 3.70
N PHE A 170 -0.96 23.95 2.46
CA PHE A 170 0.19 23.87 1.57
C PHE A 170 0.52 25.28 1.08
N SER A 171 1.53 25.92 1.67
CA SER A 171 1.72 27.38 1.60
C SER A 171 2.80 27.82 0.60
N GLU A 172 3.82 26.99 0.36
CA GLU A 172 4.95 27.39 -0.47
C GLU A 172 5.67 26.18 -1.09
N ILE A 173 6.05 26.31 -2.37
CA ILE A 173 7.09 25.48 -2.98
C ILE A 173 8.40 26.26 -2.85
N VAL A 174 9.25 25.86 -1.89
CA VAL A 174 10.53 26.54 -1.62
C VAL A 174 11.57 26.16 -2.66
N GLU A 175 11.59 24.90 -3.06
CA GLU A 175 12.53 24.37 -4.06
C GLU A 175 11.92 23.16 -4.74
N ASP A 176 12.01 23.07 -6.07
CA ASP A 176 11.88 21.81 -6.79
C ASP A 176 13.06 21.63 -7.74
N SER A 177 14.03 20.85 -7.30
CA SER A 177 15.22 20.45 -8.04
C SER A 177 15.21 18.95 -8.39
N ARG A 178 14.08 18.25 -8.19
CA ARG A 178 13.95 16.81 -8.48
C ARG A 178 14.39 16.51 -9.90
N CYS A 179 15.20 15.48 -10.05
CA CYS A 179 15.66 15.05 -11.37
C CYS A 179 14.47 14.70 -12.26
N PRO A 180 14.25 15.38 -13.40
CA PRO A 180 13.11 15.10 -14.28
C PRO A 180 13.10 13.65 -14.79
N ILE A 181 11.91 13.05 -14.95
CA ILE A 181 11.77 11.64 -15.38
C ILE A 181 12.42 11.32 -16.74
N ASN A 182 12.65 12.34 -17.56
CA ASN A 182 13.21 12.25 -18.91
C ASN A 182 14.64 12.80 -19.00
N ALA A 183 15.34 12.91 -17.86
CA ALA A 183 16.70 13.44 -17.77
C ALA A 183 17.64 12.45 -17.07
N ASP A 184 18.90 12.40 -17.54
CA ASP A 184 19.98 11.69 -16.87
C ASP A 184 20.70 12.66 -15.90
N CYS A 185 20.30 12.66 -14.63
CA CYS A 185 20.91 13.55 -13.64
C CYS A 185 22.09 12.90 -12.91
N ILE A 186 23.09 13.73 -12.56
CA ILE A 186 24.19 13.34 -11.68
C ILE A 186 23.72 13.31 -10.21
N TRP A 187 22.71 14.11 -9.88
CA TRP A 187 22.13 14.23 -8.55
C TRP A 187 20.63 14.02 -8.62
N GLU A 188 20.07 13.37 -7.61
CA GLU A 188 18.64 13.03 -7.53
C GLU A 188 17.74 14.25 -7.38
N GLY A 189 18.32 15.36 -6.90
CA GLY A 189 17.59 16.59 -6.58
C GLY A 189 16.74 16.45 -5.33
N ARG A 190 15.89 17.45 -5.10
CA ARG A 190 14.93 17.46 -4.00
C ARG A 190 13.71 18.31 -4.26
N ILE A 191 12.67 18.10 -3.47
CA ILE A 191 11.57 19.05 -3.32
C ILE A 191 11.49 19.51 -1.87
N VAL A 192 11.30 20.81 -1.67
CA VAL A 192 11.13 21.46 -0.38
C VAL A 192 9.84 22.25 -0.44
N VAL A 193 8.93 21.97 0.50
CA VAL A 193 7.67 22.71 0.64
C VAL A 193 7.54 23.23 2.06
N ASN A 194 6.78 24.31 2.22
CA ASN A 194 6.27 24.71 3.53
C ASN A 194 4.79 24.33 3.66
N VAL A 195 4.45 23.80 4.82
CA VAL A 195 3.07 23.56 5.25
C VAL A 195 2.82 24.36 6.51
N SER A 196 1.94 25.35 6.44
CA SER A 196 1.53 26.12 7.61
C SER A 196 0.62 25.27 8.49
N ALA A 197 1.06 24.94 9.70
CA ALA A 197 0.21 24.38 10.75
C ALA A 197 -0.37 25.50 11.60
N ILE A 198 -1.69 25.47 11.82
CA ILE A 198 -2.40 26.59 12.43
C ILE A 198 -3.28 26.09 13.57
N SER A 199 -3.07 26.62 14.77
CA SER A 199 -3.89 26.37 15.95
C SER A 199 -4.30 27.69 16.60
N GLY A 200 -5.60 28.02 16.53
CA GLY A 200 -6.11 29.33 16.93
C GLY A 200 -5.49 30.45 16.10
N ASN A 201 -4.71 31.32 16.76
CA ASN A 201 -4.01 32.45 16.12
C ASN A 201 -2.50 32.20 15.96
N VAL A 202 -2.02 31.01 16.31
CA VAL A 202 -0.60 30.66 16.20
C VAL A 202 -0.41 29.88 14.90
N VAL A 203 0.62 30.26 14.15
CA VAL A 203 1.06 29.59 12.94
C VAL A 203 2.47 29.06 13.18
N ASP A 204 2.68 27.79 12.85
CA ASP A 204 4.00 27.15 12.81
C ASP A 204 4.24 26.66 11.39
N GLU A 205 5.41 26.96 10.82
CA GLU A 205 5.74 26.61 9.43
C GLU A 205 6.55 25.31 9.41
N LEU A 206 5.96 24.26 8.87
CA LEU A 206 6.62 22.97 8.71
C LEU A 206 7.34 22.94 7.37
N ARG A 207 8.67 23.03 7.40
CA ARG A 207 9.50 22.81 6.22
C ARG A 207 9.69 21.32 5.97
N LEU A 208 9.00 20.78 4.96
CA LEU A 208 9.03 19.36 4.61
C LEU A 208 9.89 19.15 3.36
N VAL A 209 10.78 18.16 3.42
CA VAL A 209 11.80 17.91 2.38
C VAL A 209 11.73 16.49 1.87
N ARG A 210 11.79 16.32 0.55
CA ARG A 210 11.88 15.03 -0.10
C ARG A 210 13.07 14.95 -1.06
N ARG A 211 13.91 13.94 -0.81
CA ARG A 211 15.28 13.77 -1.34
C ARG A 211 16.18 14.96 -0.96
N GLY A 212 17.50 14.77 -0.93
CA GLY A 212 18.48 15.66 -0.30
C GLY A 212 18.99 15.08 1.03
N ASN A 213 20.27 14.72 1.08
CA ASN A 213 20.92 14.09 2.24
C ASN A 213 21.76 15.15 2.99
N LEU A 214 21.08 16.12 3.58
CA LEU A 214 21.68 17.16 4.41
C LEU A 214 21.14 17.05 5.83
N ASP A 215 21.99 17.36 6.81
CA ASP A 215 21.60 17.40 8.22
C ASP A 215 20.38 18.33 8.41
N GLY A 216 19.28 17.77 8.93
CA GLY A 216 18.04 18.48 9.25
C GLY A 216 16.96 18.47 8.17
N ASP A 217 17.21 17.91 6.98
CA ASP A 217 16.15 17.65 6.00
C ASP A 217 15.31 16.45 6.45
N SER A 218 13.98 16.60 6.40
CA SER A 218 13.03 15.58 6.82
C SER A 218 11.73 15.76 6.05
N PRO A 219 11.08 14.68 5.56
CA PRO A 219 9.72 14.77 5.02
C PRO A 219 8.69 14.97 6.13
N THR A 220 9.12 14.95 7.39
CA THR A 220 8.28 14.99 8.59
C THR A 220 8.57 16.25 9.41
N GLY A 221 7.51 16.95 9.79
CA GLY A 221 7.50 18.01 10.79
C GLY A 221 6.51 17.70 11.92
N SER A 222 6.53 18.44 13.01
CA SER A 222 5.55 18.29 14.09
C SER A 222 5.18 19.64 14.67
N ALA A 223 3.90 19.87 14.87
CA ALA A 223 3.37 21.10 15.46
C ALA A 223 2.06 20.78 16.18
N PHE A 224 1.80 21.48 17.29
CA PHE A 224 0.50 21.42 18.00
C PHE A 224 0.01 20.00 18.35
N GLY A 225 0.93 19.07 18.62
CA GLY A 225 0.60 17.69 19.00
C GLY A 225 0.24 16.76 17.83
N VAL A 226 0.49 17.18 16.59
CA VAL A 226 0.44 16.33 15.41
C VAL A 226 1.80 16.24 14.75
N THR A 227 2.09 15.07 14.20
CA THR A 227 3.24 14.80 13.33
C THR A 227 2.73 14.74 11.90
N VAL A 228 3.27 15.59 11.04
CA VAL A 228 2.88 15.72 9.63
C VAL A 228 4.03 15.18 8.79
N THR A 229 3.77 14.12 8.05
CA THR A 229 4.70 13.56 7.08
C THR A 229 4.17 13.85 5.69
N MET A 230 4.89 14.63 4.89
CA MET A 230 4.64 14.64 3.46
C MET A 230 4.83 13.21 2.96
N ILE A 231 4.00 12.76 2.02
CA ILE A 231 4.09 11.46 1.36
C ILE A 231 4.48 11.62 -0.10
N SER A 232 3.89 12.55 -0.83
CA SER A 232 4.33 12.83 -2.19
C SER A 232 4.13 14.29 -2.52
N ALA A 233 4.75 14.71 -3.60
CA ALA A 233 4.54 16.01 -4.20
C ALA A 233 4.48 15.81 -5.71
N SER A 234 3.49 16.40 -6.34
CA SER A 234 3.20 16.26 -7.76
C SER A 234 2.84 17.62 -8.33
N PRO A 235 2.91 17.82 -9.65
CA PRO A 235 3.42 16.86 -10.64
C PRO A 235 4.94 16.66 -10.50
N TYR A 236 5.44 15.54 -10.99
CA TYR A 236 6.88 15.27 -10.99
C TYR A 236 7.54 15.94 -12.22
N PRO A 237 8.71 16.60 -12.10
CA PRO A 237 9.35 17.26 -13.25
C PRO A 237 9.53 16.35 -14.46
N GLY A 238 9.20 16.86 -15.65
CA GLY A 238 9.24 16.08 -16.90
C GLY A 238 7.98 15.25 -17.20
N SER A 239 7.06 15.09 -16.23
CA SER A 239 5.72 14.52 -16.49
C SER A 239 4.76 15.54 -17.13
N VAL A 240 5.05 16.83 -16.95
CA VAL A 240 4.28 17.96 -17.49
C VAL A 240 5.24 19.00 -18.10
N PRO A 241 4.75 19.92 -18.95
CA PRO A 241 5.58 21.00 -19.50
C PRO A 241 6.23 21.87 -18.41
N SER A 242 7.47 22.30 -18.66
CA SER A 242 8.23 23.19 -17.79
C SER A 242 8.15 24.65 -18.28
N PRO A 243 8.14 25.67 -17.39
CA PRO A 243 8.10 25.57 -15.92
C PRO A 243 6.73 25.11 -15.41
N ILE A 244 6.70 24.43 -14.27
CA ILE A 244 5.48 23.99 -13.60
C ILE A 244 4.94 25.17 -12.78
N PRO A 245 3.73 25.68 -13.03
CA PRO A 245 3.07 26.68 -12.18
C PRO A 245 2.82 26.13 -10.76
N ASP A 246 2.98 26.97 -9.74
CA ASP A 246 2.73 26.57 -8.34
C ASP A 246 1.31 26.01 -8.12
N GLU A 247 0.32 26.60 -8.79
CA GLU A 247 -1.09 26.20 -8.75
C GLU A 247 -1.37 24.79 -9.31
N ASP A 248 -0.44 24.23 -10.08
CA ASP A 248 -0.56 22.86 -10.57
C ASP A 248 -0.04 21.83 -9.55
N TYR A 249 0.67 22.27 -8.49
CA TYR A 249 1.21 21.37 -7.50
C TYR A 249 0.16 20.89 -6.50
N TRP A 250 0.35 19.65 -6.05
CA TRP A 250 -0.35 19.09 -4.90
C TRP A 250 0.57 18.14 -4.13
N ILE A 251 0.24 17.93 -2.86
CA ILE A 251 0.99 17.04 -1.95
C ILE A 251 0.05 16.05 -1.27
N TYR A 252 0.52 14.84 -0.99
CA TYR A 252 -0.09 13.99 0.02
C TYR A 252 0.58 14.21 1.37
N LEU A 253 -0.22 14.32 2.42
CA LEU A 253 0.22 14.37 3.82
C LEU A 253 -0.41 13.20 4.58
N VAL A 254 0.40 12.55 5.40
CA VAL A 254 -0.05 11.67 6.47
C VAL A 254 0.13 12.43 7.79
N VAL A 255 -0.93 12.48 8.60
CA VAL A 255 -0.95 13.20 9.86
C VAL A 255 -1.31 12.25 10.98
N GLU A 256 -0.39 12.11 11.93
CA GLU A 256 -0.52 11.22 13.08
C GLU A 256 -0.51 12.06 14.37
N PRO A 257 -1.24 11.67 15.42
CA PRO A 257 -1.03 12.25 16.74
C PRO A 257 0.43 12.07 17.18
N THR A 258 1.05 13.12 17.73
CA THR A 258 2.40 12.98 18.27
C THR A 258 2.36 12.07 19.49
N ASN A 259 3.02 10.91 19.42
CA ASN A 259 3.18 10.02 20.56
C ASN A 259 3.96 10.74 21.67
N SER A 260 3.27 11.05 22.77
CA SER A 260 3.84 11.61 23.99
C SER A 260 4.41 10.54 24.91
#